data_AF-A0A1V1W0A7-F1
#
_entry.id   AF-A0A1V1W0A7-F1
#
_cell.length_a   1.000
_cell.length_b   1.000
_cell.length_c   1.000
_cell.angle_alpha   90.00
_cell.angle_beta   90.00
_cell.angle_gamma   90.00
#
_symmetry.space_group_name_H-M   'P 1'
#
loop_
_entity.id
_entity.type
_entity.pdbx_description
1 polymer ?
#
loop_
_entity_poly.entity_id
_entity_poly.type
_entity_poly.pdbx_seq_one_letter_code
_entity_poly.pdbx_strand_id
1 'polypeptide(L)'
;MVGDRFYIIDAGHGVGHQIRKARLGNWEDFAAGPLDALQGVFLTHLHSDHTVDLANILIAGIASNGLGKVAQPVQVWGPGPRGELPTLFGPAPAPPVTSPENPTPGTADMIQQFGQHLRHRHQRPGLRHPDADPYQPVHRVTTCRCRPA
;
A
#
# COMPACT_ATOMS: atom_id res chain seq x y z
N MET A 1 7.79 -17.69 -1.02
CA MET A 1 8.72 -17.20 -2.07
C MET A 1 8.46 -17.98 -3.34
N VAL A 2 8.77 -17.39 -4.49
CA VAL A 2 8.73 -18.06 -5.80
C VAL A 2 10.02 -17.67 -6.52
N GLY A 3 10.95 -18.62 -6.65
CA GLY A 3 12.31 -18.32 -7.08
C GLY A 3 13.01 -17.36 -6.09
N ASP A 4 13.60 -16.30 -6.62
CA ASP A 4 14.29 -15.23 -5.88
C ASP A 4 13.33 -14.13 -5.37
N ARG A 5 12.04 -14.20 -5.73
CA ARG A 5 11.03 -13.21 -5.35
C ARG A 5 10.25 -13.62 -4.11
N PHE A 6 9.83 -12.61 -3.35
CA PHE A 6 8.93 -12.80 -2.23
C PHE A 6 7.66 -11.96 -2.34
N TYR A 7 6.69 -12.37 -1.54
CA TYR A 7 5.36 -11.77 -1.46
C TYR A 7 5.01 -11.59 0.00
N ILE A 8 4.25 -10.55 0.30
CA ILE A 8 3.75 -10.26 1.64
C ILE A 8 2.26 -10.63 1.67
N ILE A 9 1.84 -11.35 2.70
CA ILE A 9 0.44 -11.54 3.03
C ILE A 9 0.20 -10.77 4.33
N ASP A 10 -0.55 -9.68 4.22
CA ASP A 10 -0.75 -8.65 5.23
C ASP A 10 0.52 -7.88 5.64
N ALA A 11 0.37 -6.56 5.77
CA ALA A 11 1.42 -5.61 6.12
C ALA A 11 1.15 -5.01 7.50
N GLY A 12 1.03 -5.91 8.49
CA GLY A 12 0.89 -5.56 9.89
C GLY A 12 2.15 -4.90 10.47
N HIS A 13 2.05 -4.48 11.73
CA HIS A 13 3.10 -3.72 12.39
C HIS A 13 4.46 -4.45 12.37
N GLY A 14 5.49 -3.73 11.92
CA GLY A 14 6.87 -4.21 11.96
C GLY A 14 7.24 -5.19 10.83
N VAL A 15 6.39 -5.37 9.81
CA VAL A 15 6.69 -6.26 8.67
C VAL A 15 8.02 -5.89 8.02
N GLY A 16 8.34 -4.60 7.89
CA GLY A 16 9.62 -4.14 7.33
C GLY A 16 10.84 -4.64 8.10
N HIS A 17 10.76 -4.67 9.44
CA HIS A 17 11.83 -5.20 10.29
C HIS A 17 11.99 -6.70 10.15
N GLN A 18 10.87 -7.42 10.05
CA GLN A 18 10.87 -8.87 9.92
C GLN A 18 11.43 -9.31 8.56
N ILE A 19 11.13 -8.56 7.48
CA ILE A 19 11.72 -8.78 6.15
C ILE A 19 13.25 -8.70 6.21
N ARG A 20 13.80 -7.67 6.89
CA ARG A 20 15.25 -7.52 7.06
C ARG A 20 15.85 -8.65 7.88
N LYS A 21 15.24 -9.03 9.01
CA LYS A 21 15.72 -10.15 9.83
C LYS A 21 15.70 -11.48 9.07
N ALA A 22 14.71 -11.67 8.22
CA ALA A 22 14.59 -12.84 7.35
C ALA A 22 15.59 -12.82 6.18
N ARG A 23 16.38 -11.74 6.02
CA ARG A 23 17.38 -11.58 4.97
C ARG A 23 16.81 -11.78 3.55
N LEU A 24 15.59 -11.28 3.34
CA LEU A 24 14.95 -11.30 2.02
C LEU A 24 15.51 -10.18 1.13
N GLY A 25 15.55 -10.43 -0.18
CA GLY A 25 16.10 -9.48 -1.16
C GLY A 25 17.55 -9.11 -0.87
N ASN A 26 17.95 -7.92 -1.30
CA ASN A 26 19.26 -7.36 -0.96
C ASN A 26 19.26 -6.79 0.46
N TRP A 27 19.55 -7.65 1.44
CA TRP A 27 19.59 -7.27 2.86
C TRP A 27 20.91 -6.57 3.27
N GLU A 28 21.95 -6.67 2.46
CA GLU A 28 23.27 -6.09 2.73
C GLU A 28 23.35 -4.60 2.34
N ASP A 29 22.62 -4.20 1.29
CA ASP A 29 22.54 -2.80 0.84
C ASP A 29 21.24 -2.14 1.31
N PHE A 30 21.36 -1.31 2.35
CA PHE A 30 20.25 -0.54 2.92
C PHE A 30 19.62 0.48 1.95
N ALA A 31 20.31 0.87 0.87
CA ALA A 31 19.82 1.81 -0.14
C ALA A 31 19.28 1.11 -1.40
N ALA A 32 19.45 -0.21 -1.51
CA ALA A 32 19.00 -1.00 -2.65
C ALA A 32 18.07 -2.15 -2.30
N GLY A 33 17.90 -2.51 -1.02
CA GLY A 33 16.93 -3.50 -0.57
C GLY A 33 16.44 -3.27 0.86
N PRO A 34 15.61 -4.17 1.42
CA PRO A 34 15.35 -5.55 0.96
C PRO A 34 14.18 -5.70 -0.03
N LEU A 35 13.52 -4.61 -0.42
CA LEU A 35 12.26 -4.70 -1.17
C LEU A 35 12.48 -4.85 -2.69
N ASP A 36 13.72 -4.85 -3.17
CA ASP A 36 14.10 -5.11 -4.56
C ASP A 36 13.60 -6.46 -5.10
N ALA A 37 13.42 -7.44 -4.21
CA ALA A 37 12.87 -8.76 -4.53
C ALA A 37 11.36 -8.90 -4.21
N LEU A 38 10.70 -7.86 -3.68
CA LEU A 38 9.26 -7.88 -3.43
C LEU A 38 8.51 -7.80 -4.76
N GLN A 39 7.63 -8.77 -5.02
CA GLN A 39 6.83 -8.81 -6.25
C GLN A 39 5.38 -8.39 -6.05
N GLY A 40 4.84 -8.60 -4.85
CA GLY A 40 3.45 -8.25 -4.56
C GLY A 40 3.08 -8.33 -3.08
N VAL A 41 2.02 -7.63 -2.73
CA VAL A 41 1.39 -7.62 -1.41
C VAL A 41 -0.06 -8.06 -1.56
N PHE A 42 -0.51 -8.94 -0.68
CA PHE A 42 -1.89 -9.42 -0.60
C PHE A 42 -2.45 -9.07 0.76
N LEU A 43 -3.54 -8.30 0.80
CA LEU A 43 -4.26 -7.94 2.01
C LEU A 43 -5.49 -8.84 2.14
N THR A 44 -5.61 -9.51 3.28
CA THR A 44 -6.77 -10.35 3.58
C THR A 44 -7.99 -9.48 3.87
N HIS A 45 -7.80 -8.41 4.64
CA HIS A 45 -8.81 -7.40 4.96
C HIS A 45 -8.16 -6.08 5.42
N LEU A 46 -8.98 -5.07 5.73
CA LEU A 46 -8.52 -3.70 5.99
C LEU A 46 -8.59 -3.29 7.47
N HIS A 47 -8.33 -4.23 8.38
CA HIS A 47 -8.02 -3.83 9.75
C HIS A 47 -6.58 -3.34 9.86
N SER A 48 -6.35 -2.48 10.86
CA SER A 48 -5.06 -1.80 11.04
C SER A 48 -3.92 -2.78 11.29
N ASP A 49 -4.16 -3.87 12.02
CA ASP A 49 -3.19 -4.92 12.29
C ASP A 49 -2.74 -5.70 11.03
N HIS A 50 -3.45 -5.54 9.91
CA HIS A 50 -3.08 -6.12 8.61
C HIS A 50 -2.53 -5.09 7.61
N THR A 51 -2.57 -3.79 7.94
CA THR A 51 -2.31 -2.72 6.95
C THR A 51 -1.40 -1.60 7.43
N VAL A 52 -1.18 -1.48 8.75
CA VAL A 52 -0.54 -0.30 9.36
C VAL A 52 0.87 -0.02 8.84
N ASP A 53 1.61 -1.04 8.40
CA ASP A 53 2.99 -0.88 7.90
C ASP A 53 3.06 -0.81 6.37
N LEU A 54 1.91 -0.95 5.67
CA LEU A 54 1.85 -0.91 4.20
C LEU A 54 2.36 0.42 3.64
N ALA A 55 1.98 1.55 4.26
CA ALA A 55 2.43 2.86 3.84
C ALA A 55 3.96 3.00 3.99
N ASN A 56 4.53 2.47 5.08
CA ASN A 56 5.99 2.47 5.28
C ASN A 56 6.69 1.64 4.21
N ILE A 57 6.18 0.44 3.90
CA ILE A 57 6.72 -0.43 2.85
C ILE A 57 6.72 0.28 1.50
N LEU A 58 5.62 0.93 1.10
CA LEU A 58 5.52 1.59 -0.20
C LEU A 58 6.37 2.87 -0.26
N ILE A 59 6.25 3.76 0.73
CA ILE A 59 6.90 5.08 0.72
C ILE A 59 8.40 4.96 0.93
N ALA A 60 8.81 4.30 2.02
CA ALA A 60 10.23 4.10 2.30
C ALA A 60 10.83 3.10 1.30
N GLY A 61 10.02 2.18 0.76
CA GLY A 61 10.46 1.30 -0.32
C GLY A 61 10.89 2.06 -1.57
N ILE A 62 10.07 3.00 -2.02
CA ILE A 62 10.39 3.83 -3.19
C ILE A 62 11.60 4.72 -2.90
N ALA A 63 11.67 5.33 -1.72
CA ALA A 63 12.73 6.28 -1.36
C ALA A 63 14.09 5.62 -1.11
N SER A 64 14.15 4.47 -0.43
CA SER A 64 15.43 3.93 0.05
C SER A 64 15.54 2.40 0.17
N ASN A 65 14.47 1.59 0.04
CA ASN A 65 14.59 0.13 0.19
C ASN A 65 14.47 -0.67 -1.11
N GLY A 66 14.79 -0.07 -2.26
CA GLY A 66 14.92 -0.78 -3.53
C GLY A 66 13.71 -0.74 -4.47
N LEU A 67 12.51 -0.37 -4.00
CA LEU A 67 11.32 -0.30 -4.88
C LEU A 67 11.42 0.78 -5.96
N GLY A 68 12.19 1.84 -5.74
CA GLY A 68 12.43 2.85 -6.77
C GLY A 68 13.32 2.38 -7.92
N LYS A 69 13.95 1.20 -7.79
CA LYS A 69 14.93 0.66 -8.74
C LYS A 69 14.45 -0.61 -9.46
N VAL A 70 13.28 -1.14 -9.10
CA VAL A 70 12.74 -2.36 -9.74
C VAL A 70 12.13 -2.05 -11.12
N ALA A 71 12.28 -2.97 -12.06
CA ALA A 71 11.76 -2.80 -13.42
C ALA A 71 10.23 -2.83 -13.49
N GLN A 72 9.57 -3.49 -12.54
CA GLN A 72 8.11 -3.62 -12.48
C GLN A 72 7.59 -3.14 -11.13
N PRO A 73 6.57 -2.26 -11.09
CA PRO A 73 5.98 -1.81 -9.84
C PRO A 73 5.40 -2.99 -9.03
N VAL A 74 5.59 -2.95 -7.71
CA VAL A 74 4.94 -3.88 -6.79
C VAL A 74 3.43 -3.79 -6.95
N GLN A 75 2.80 -4.95 -7.10
CA GLN A 75 1.35 -5.06 -7.20
C GLN A 75 0.76 -5.22 -5.79
N VAL A 76 -0.32 -4.50 -5.48
CA VAL A 76 -1.05 -4.67 -4.21
C VAL A 76 -2.46 -5.16 -4.51
N TRP A 77 -2.82 -6.27 -3.86
CA TRP A 77 -4.09 -6.95 -3.99
C TRP A 77 -4.80 -6.93 -2.65
N GLY A 78 -6.11 -6.75 -2.66
CA GLY A 78 -6.91 -6.77 -1.44
C GLY A 78 -8.39 -6.54 -1.73
N PRO A 79 -9.23 -6.45 -0.68
CA PRO A 79 -10.66 -6.30 -0.86
C PRO A 79 -11.04 -4.98 -1.54
N GLY A 80 -12.09 -5.04 -2.35
CA GLY A 80 -12.77 -3.85 -2.86
C GLY A 80 -13.63 -3.16 -1.80
N PRO A 81 -14.32 -2.07 -2.18
CA PRO A 81 -15.31 -1.44 -1.32
C PRO A 81 -16.37 -2.43 -0.84
N ARG A 82 -16.79 -2.31 0.43
CA ARG A 82 -17.83 -3.19 1.00
C ARG A 82 -19.19 -2.96 0.34
N GLY A 83 -19.44 -1.76 -0.18
CA GLY A 83 -20.68 -1.39 -0.86
C GLY A 83 -21.77 -0.87 0.07
N GLU A 84 -21.75 -1.25 1.34
CA GLU A 84 -22.68 -0.79 2.37
C GLU A 84 -22.00 -0.62 3.73
N LEU A 85 -22.50 0.34 4.52
CA LEU A 85 -22.03 0.54 5.89
C LEU A 85 -22.48 -0.62 6.78
N PRO A 86 -21.68 -0.96 7.81
CA PRO A 86 -22.08 -1.98 8.78
C PRO A 86 -23.37 -1.56 9.49
N THR A 87 -24.21 -2.55 9.77
CA THR A 87 -25.43 -2.36 10.56
C THR A 87 -25.07 -1.83 11.95
N LEU A 88 -25.90 -0.91 12.46
CA LEU A 88 -25.74 -0.38 13.80
C LEU A 88 -26.08 -1.43 14.85
N PHE A 89 -25.24 -1.52 15.86
CA PHE A 89 -25.54 -2.30 17.06
C PHE A 89 -26.20 -1.40 18.10
N GLY A 90 -27.42 -1.76 18.51
CA GLY A 90 -28.18 -1.06 19.55
C GLY A 90 -29.17 -0.01 19.03
N PRO A 91 -29.87 0.69 19.94
CA PRO A 91 -30.97 1.59 19.60
C PRO A 91 -30.53 3.01 19.23
N ALA A 92 -29.24 3.33 19.35
CA ALA A 92 -28.73 4.66 19.06
C ALA A 92 -28.89 5.02 17.57
N PRO A 93 -29.20 6.28 17.22
CA PRO A 93 -29.25 6.70 15.83
C PRO A 93 -27.88 6.58 15.17
N ALA A 94 -27.87 6.40 13.84
CA ALA A 94 -26.65 6.34 13.04
C ALA A 94 -25.82 7.62 13.23
N PRO A 95 -24.50 7.52 13.48
CA PRO A 95 -23.64 8.68 13.38
C PRO A 95 -23.60 9.15 11.90
N PRO A 96 -23.34 10.44 11.65
CA PRO A 96 -23.09 10.93 10.30
C PRO A 96 -21.95 10.15 9.63
N VAL A 97 -22.10 9.92 8.33
CA VAL A 97 -21.06 9.26 7.53
C VAL A 97 -19.90 10.23 7.30
N THR A 98 -18.69 9.85 7.72
CA THR A 98 -17.51 10.72 7.63
C THR A 98 -17.07 11.03 6.20
N SER A 99 -17.19 10.06 5.28
CA SER A 99 -16.88 10.22 3.85
C SER A 99 -18.08 9.71 3.02
N PRO A 100 -19.10 10.55 2.81
CA PRO A 100 -20.33 10.15 2.10
C PRO A 100 -20.07 9.67 0.66
N GLU A 101 -19.08 10.23 -0.01
CA GLU A 101 -18.67 9.89 -1.38
C GLU A 101 -17.96 8.55 -1.50
N ASN A 102 -17.35 8.07 -0.41
CA ASN A 102 -16.74 6.75 -0.34
C ASN A 102 -16.87 6.16 1.08
N PRO A 103 -18.07 5.68 1.45
CA PRO A 103 -18.37 5.29 2.82
C PRO A 103 -17.67 4.01 3.27
N THR A 104 -17.16 3.21 2.33
CA THR A 104 -16.51 1.92 2.59
C THR A 104 -15.31 1.71 1.68
N PRO A 105 -14.22 2.50 1.83
CA PRO A 105 -13.09 2.45 0.92
C PRO A 105 -12.46 1.06 0.86
N GLY A 106 -12.08 0.63 -0.34
CA GLY A 106 -11.32 -0.60 -0.58
C GLY A 106 -9.81 -0.36 -0.59
N THR A 107 -9.05 -1.41 -0.91
CA THR A 107 -7.57 -1.34 -0.98
C THR A 107 -7.07 -0.27 -1.96
N ALA A 108 -7.70 -0.15 -3.13
CA ALA A 108 -7.31 0.84 -4.12
C ALA A 108 -7.49 2.28 -3.62
N ASP A 109 -8.61 2.55 -2.94
CA ASP A 109 -8.92 3.88 -2.39
C ASP A 109 -7.93 4.26 -1.30
N MET A 110 -7.60 3.32 -0.39
CA MET A 110 -6.61 3.52 0.67
C MET A 110 -5.23 3.89 0.08
N ILE A 111 -4.75 3.17 -0.93
CA ILE A 111 -3.47 3.46 -1.58
C ILE A 111 -3.50 4.80 -2.32
N GLN A 112 -4.60 5.12 -2.99
CA GLN A 112 -4.77 6.39 -3.69
C GLN A 112 -4.69 7.57 -2.72
N GLN A 113 -5.29 7.45 -1.53
CA GLN A 113 -5.21 8.48 -0.48
C GLN A 113 -3.77 8.67 0.02
N PHE A 114 -2.99 7.60 0.21
CA PHE A 114 -1.56 7.71 0.54
C PHE A 114 -0.80 8.52 -0.52
N GLY A 115 -1.01 8.17 -1.79
CA GLY A 115 -0.35 8.85 -2.92
C GLY A 115 -0.75 10.32 -3.07
N GLN A 116 -2.04 10.65 -2.88
CA GLN A 116 -2.52 12.02 -2.94
C GLN A 116 -1.84 12.91 -1.89
N HIS A 117 -1.72 12.44 -0.65
CA HIS A 117 -1.10 13.23 0.42
C HIS A 117 0.41 13.45 0.20
N LEU A 118 1.11 12.45 -0.34
CA LEU A 118 2.54 12.57 -0.67
C LEU A 118 2.79 13.60 -1.78
N ARG A 119 1.95 13.63 -2.81
CA ARG A 119 2.05 14.62 -3.90
C ARG A 119 1.83 16.05 -3.42
N HIS A 120 0.87 16.28 -2.53
CA HIS A 120 0.65 17.62 -1.94
C HIS A 120 1.87 18.12 -1.15
N ARG A 121 2.66 17.23 -0.55
CA ARG A 121 3.89 17.62 0.16
C ARG A 121 4.99 18.09 -0.80
N HIS A 122 5.11 17.47 -1.98
CA HIS A 122 6.13 17.83 -2.98
C HIS A 122 5.73 19.03 -3.86
N GLN A 123 4.45 19.37 -3.94
CA GLN A 123 3.97 20.55 -4.66
C GLN A 123 4.11 21.88 -3.87
N ARG A 124 4.79 21.89 -2.72
CA ARG A 124 5.10 23.13 -2.00
C ARG A 124 6.06 24.00 -2.83
N PRO A 125 5.79 25.30 -3.03
CA PRO A 125 6.70 26.19 -3.75
C PRO A 125 8.08 26.20 -3.06
N GLY A 126 9.14 25.81 -3.79
CA GLY A 126 10.54 25.86 -3.31
C GLY A 126 11.34 24.56 -3.39
N LEU A 127 10.71 23.41 -3.71
CA LEU A 127 11.38 22.10 -3.80
C LEU A 127 11.24 21.41 -5.16
N ARG A 128 11.13 22.17 -6.27
CA ARG A 128 11.07 21.58 -7.62
C ARG A 128 12.44 21.07 -8.04
N HIS A 129 12.57 19.76 -8.23
CA HIS A 129 13.61 19.18 -9.08
C HIS A 129 13.00 18.97 -10.49
N PRO A 130 13.69 19.28 -11.60
CA PRO A 130 13.04 19.36 -12.93
C PRO A 130 12.67 18.02 -13.57
N ASP A 131 13.23 16.91 -13.12
CA ASP A 131 13.16 15.66 -13.86
C ASP A 131 12.67 14.51 -12.98
N ALA A 132 11.59 13.87 -13.43
CA ALA A 132 10.82 12.77 -12.84
C ALA A 132 9.82 13.14 -11.73
N ASP A 133 8.54 12.81 -11.97
CA ASP A 133 7.59 12.54 -10.89
C ASP A 133 7.93 11.15 -10.33
N PRO A 134 8.59 11.01 -9.16
CA PRO A 134 8.91 9.71 -8.60
C PRO A 134 7.65 8.94 -8.14
N TYR A 135 6.48 9.60 -8.15
CA TYR A 135 5.18 9.03 -7.80
C TYR A 135 4.27 8.87 -9.02
N GLN A 136 4.86 8.68 -10.21
CA GLN A 136 4.15 8.15 -11.36
C GLN A 136 3.29 6.97 -10.90
N PRO A 137 2.03 6.91 -11.37
CA PRO A 137 1.03 6.06 -10.79
C PRO A 137 1.53 4.61 -10.75
N VAL A 138 1.63 4.05 -9.55
CA VAL A 138 1.58 2.59 -9.31
C VAL A 138 0.21 2.04 -9.71
N HIS A 139 -0.28 2.39 -10.90
CA HIS A 139 -1.59 2.02 -11.41
C HIS A 139 -1.41 0.84 -12.34
N ARG A 140 -1.02 -0.28 -11.75
CA ARG A 140 -1.80 -1.50 -11.94
C ARG A 140 -2.17 -2.04 -10.57
N VAL A 141 -3.07 -1.33 -9.89
CA VAL A 141 -3.95 -2.01 -8.94
C VAL A 141 -4.94 -2.76 -9.80
N THR A 142 -4.61 -4.00 -10.16
CA THR A 142 -5.59 -4.87 -10.80
C THR A 142 -6.55 -5.26 -9.69
N THR A 143 -7.64 -4.52 -9.52
CA THR A 143 -8.73 -5.00 -8.68
C THR A 143 -9.34 -6.19 -9.40
N CYS A 144 -9.00 -7.41 -8.96
CA CYS A 144 -9.83 -8.56 -9.30
C CYS A 144 -11.20 -8.31 -8.66
N ARG A 145 -12.16 -7.83 -9.46
CA ARG A 145 -13.57 -8.04 -9.14
C ARG A 145 -13.76 -9.55 -9.12
N CYS A 146 -13.95 -10.15 -7.95
CA CYS A 146 -14.56 -11.48 -7.88
C CYS A 146 -15.85 -11.38 -8.69
N ARG A 147 -15.93 -12.13 -9.80
CA ARG A 147 -17.21 -12.29 -10.50
C ARG A 147 -18.18 -12.93 -9.50
N PRO A 148 -19.42 -12.42 -9.36
CA PRO A 148 -20.43 -13.17 -8.65
C PRO A 148 -20.58 -14.55 -9.32
N ALA A 149 -20.76 -15.57 -8.48
CA ALA A 149 -20.90 -16.97 -8.87
C ALA A 149 -22.07 -17.19 -9.83
#